data_AF-A0A0N0EBU7-F1
#
_entry.id   AF-A0A0N0EBU7-F1
#
_cell.length_a   1.000
_cell.length_b   1.000
_cell.length_c   1.000
_cell.angle_alpha   90.00
_cell.angle_beta   90.00
_cell.angle_gamma   90.00
#
_symmetry.space_group_name_H-M   'P 1'
#
loop_
_entity.id
_entity.type
_entity.pdbx_description
1 polymer ?
#
loop_
_entity_poly.entity_id
_entity_poly.type
_entity_poly.pdbx_seq_one_letter_code
_entity_poly.pdbx_strand_id
1 'polypeptide(L)'
;MKVIEYSQVWNLDNLFPDGSTSIQFREHIKFLESKVCDLEKELSHFNTPKGINESLTVAELIDSIGHIRMNLSQSNSYVTCLLAQNTKDQNVPLIRDKTASINARFETALKKLQSILLKTEYEIMGIKQ
;
A
#
# COMPACT_ATOMS: atom_id res chain seq x y z
N MET A 1 9.53 -46.46 3.42
CA MET A 1 9.87 -45.03 3.20
C MET A 1 8.61 -44.21 3.44
N LYS A 2 8.65 -43.19 4.31
CA LYS A 2 7.50 -42.31 4.55
C LYS A 2 7.56 -41.21 3.48
N VAL A 3 6.60 -41.19 2.57
CA VAL A 3 6.48 -40.11 1.58
C VAL A 3 6.01 -38.88 2.35
N ILE A 4 6.81 -37.81 2.34
CA ILE A 4 6.41 -36.51 2.88
C ILE A 4 5.74 -35.78 1.71
N GLU A 5 4.41 -35.70 1.73
CA GLU A 5 3.68 -34.85 0.80
C GLU A 5 3.62 -33.43 1.35
N TYR A 6 4.14 -32.48 0.58
CA TYR A 6 4.00 -31.05 0.87
C TYR A 6 2.74 -30.50 0.19
N SER A 7 1.93 -29.75 0.94
CA SER A 7 0.77 -29.06 0.38
C SER A 7 1.20 -28.17 -0.79
N GLN A 8 0.61 -28.39 -1.97
CA GLN A 8 0.83 -27.53 -3.14
C GLN A 8 0.02 -26.24 -3.09
N VAL A 9 -0.79 -26.04 -2.04
CA VAL A 9 -1.59 -24.84 -1.81
C VAL A 9 -1.15 -24.17 -0.51
N TRP A 10 -1.04 -22.84 -0.55
CA TRP A 10 -0.78 -22.01 0.61
C TRP A 10 -2.02 -22.00 1.51
N ASN A 11 -1.86 -22.11 2.83
CA ASN A 11 -2.98 -21.92 3.76
C ASN A 11 -3.25 -20.41 3.91
N LEU A 12 -4.04 -19.88 2.98
CA LEU A 12 -4.43 -18.47 2.89
C LEU A 12 -5.55 -18.09 3.86
N ASP A 13 -6.29 -19.06 4.40
CA ASP A 13 -7.45 -18.80 5.28
C ASP A 13 -7.04 -18.14 6.60
N ASN A 14 -5.80 -18.33 7.04
CA ASN A 14 -5.24 -17.63 8.21
C ASN A 14 -4.98 -16.13 7.95
N LEU A 15 -4.93 -15.70 6.69
CA LEU A 15 -4.76 -14.29 6.29
C LEU A 15 -6.12 -13.67 5.96
N PHE A 16 -6.84 -14.30 5.03
CA PHE A 16 -8.18 -13.91 4.61
C PHE A 16 -8.94 -15.19 4.21
N PRO A 17 -10.07 -15.51 4.87
CA PRO A 17 -10.81 -16.73 4.57
C PRO A 17 -11.51 -16.62 3.22
N ASP A 18 -11.78 -17.76 2.59
CA ASP A 18 -12.55 -17.89 1.34
C ASP A 18 -11.83 -17.39 0.08
N GLY A 19 -10.50 -17.25 0.11
CA GLY A 19 -9.71 -17.02 -1.10
C GLY A 19 -10.09 -15.73 -1.85
N SER A 20 -10.44 -15.85 -3.14
CA SER A 20 -10.84 -14.71 -4.00
C SER A 20 -12.24 -14.17 -3.68
N THR A 21 -13.07 -14.93 -2.96
CA THR A 21 -14.41 -14.49 -2.54
C THR A 21 -14.43 -13.95 -1.11
N SER A 22 -13.27 -13.83 -0.46
CA SER A 22 -13.10 -13.26 0.88
C SER A 22 -13.76 -11.89 1.04
N ILE A 23 -14.67 -11.79 2.02
CA ILE A 23 -15.27 -10.50 2.41
C ILE A 23 -14.22 -9.63 3.11
N GLN A 24 -13.41 -10.23 3.98
CA GLN A 24 -12.38 -9.53 4.74
C GLN A 24 -11.33 -8.93 3.81
N PHE A 25 -10.94 -9.65 2.76
CA PHE A 25 -10.01 -9.10 1.78
C PHE A 25 -10.63 -7.95 0.97
N ARG A 26 -11.90 -8.05 0.58
CA ARG A 26 -12.60 -6.93 -0.08
C ARG A 26 -12.66 -5.69 0.80
N GLU A 27 -12.95 -5.84 2.09
CA GLU A 27 -12.95 -4.72 3.03
C GLU A 27 -11.53 -4.15 3.24
N HIS A 28 -10.50 -4.99 3.26
CA HIS A 28 -9.11 -4.54 3.28
C HIS A 28 -8.74 -3.68 2.05
N ILE A 29 -9.16 -4.10 0.85
CA ILE A 29 -8.95 -3.32 -0.38
C ILE A 29 -9.71 -1.98 -0.35
N LYS A 30 -10.95 -1.95 0.18
CA LYS A 30 -11.70 -0.70 0.37
C LYS A 30 -11.03 0.24 1.38
N PHE A 31 -10.56 -0.31 2.50
CA PHE A 31 -9.80 0.43 3.49
C PHE A 31 -8.56 1.07 2.86
N LEU A 32 -7.80 0.29 2.08
CA LEU A 32 -6.61 0.76 1.39
C LEU A 32 -6.93 1.86 0.37
N GLU A 33 -8.00 1.72 -0.39
CA GLU A 33 -8.48 2.76 -1.30
C GLU A 33 -8.84 4.05 -0.56
N SER A 34 -9.49 3.95 0.60
CA SER A 34 -9.77 5.12 1.45
C SER A 34 -8.49 5.79 1.91
N LYS A 35 -7.49 5.02 2.37
CA LYS A 35 -6.22 5.60 2.84
C LYS A 35 -5.44 6.30 1.73
N VAL A 36 -5.45 5.76 0.52
CA VAL A 36 -4.86 6.45 -0.65
C VAL A 36 -5.64 7.72 -1.00
N CYS A 37 -6.98 7.69 -0.97
CA CYS A 37 -7.81 8.89 -1.12
C CYS A 37 -7.49 9.97 -0.08
N ASP A 38 -7.29 9.57 1.18
CA ASP A 38 -6.99 10.50 2.28
C ASP A 38 -5.60 11.13 2.09
N LEU A 39 -4.58 10.32 1.77
CA LEU A 39 -3.24 10.80 1.44
C LEU A 39 -3.26 11.79 0.25
N GLU A 40 -4.02 11.50 -0.80
CA GLU A 40 -4.16 12.41 -1.95
C GLU A 40 -4.74 13.77 -1.55
N LYS A 41 -5.75 13.79 -0.67
CA LYS A 41 -6.37 15.01 -0.14
C LYS A 41 -5.44 15.78 0.80
N GLU A 42 -4.69 15.09 1.64
CA GLU A 42 -3.68 15.73 2.50
C GLU A 42 -2.62 16.40 1.62
N LEU A 43 -2.12 15.68 0.62
CA LEU A 43 -1.11 16.21 -0.31
C LEU A 43 -1.64 17.29 -1.25
N SER A 44 -2.96 17.44 -1.47
CA SER A 44 -3.48 18.57 -2.25
C SER A 44 -3.36 19.91 -1.53
N HIS A 45 -3.25 19.89 -0.20
CA HIS A 45 -3.12 21.08 0.63
C HIS A 45 -1.72 21.22 1.24
N PHE A 46 -0.90 20.18 1.17
CA PHE A 46 0.48 20.18 1.66
C PHE A 46 1.40 21.01 0.75
N ASN A 47 2.11 21.96 1.35
CA ASN A 47 3.09 22.81 0.68
C ASN A 47 4.50 22.48 1.19
N THR A 48 5.52 23.00 0.52
CA THR A 48 6.91 22.87 0.97
C THR A 48 7.05 23.43 2.39
N PRO A 49 7.50 22.62 3.37
CA PRO A 49 7.69 23.08 4.74
C PRO A 49 8.63 24.28 4.81
N LYS A 50 8.30 25.29 5.62
CA LYS A 50 9.09 26.52 5.74
C LYS A 50 9.82 26.65 7.08
N GLY A 51 9.60 25.74 8.01
CA GLY A 51 10.26 25.77 9.31
C GLY A 51 10.12 24.48 10.11
N ILE A 52 10.88 24.37 11.20
CA ILE A 52 10.94 23.20 12.08
C ILE A 52 9.56 22.85 12.67
N ASN A 53 8.67 23.83 12.84
CA ASN A 53 7.33 23.64 13.38
C ASN A 53 6.42 22.77 12.48
N GLU A 54 6.79 22.56 11.21
CA GLU A 54 6.06 21.73 10.25
C GLU A 54 6.60 20.29 10.18
N SER A 55 7.61 19.95 10.98
CA SER A 55 8.22 18.62 11.03
C SER A 55 7.23 17.52 11.47
N LEU A 56 6.27 17.84 12.33
CA LEU A 56 5.25 16.89 12.79
C LEU A 56 4.36 16.44 11.63
N THR A 57 3.89 17.37 10.80
CA THR A 57 3.06 17.06 9.62
C THR A 57 3.82 16.21 8.60
N VAL A 58 5.12 16.48 8.42
CA VAL A 58 5.98 15.63 7.56
C VAL A 58 6.09 14.21 8.13
N ALA A 59 6.27 14.07 9.45
CA ALA A 59 6.34 12.77 10.10
C ALA A 59 5.03 11.98 9.96
N GLU A 60 3.88 12.63 10.14
CA GLU A 60 2.55 12.03 9.96
C GLU A 60 2.33 11.53 8.52
N LEU A 61 2.76 12.31 7.51
CA LEU A 61 2.68 11.90 6.10
C LEU A 61 3.58 10.70 5.80
N ILE A 62 4.79 10.68 6.35
CA ILE A 62 5.72 9.54 6.19
C ILE A 62 5.13 8.28 6.83
N ASP A 63 4.53 8.40 8.01
CA ASP A 63 3.89 7.29 8.72
C ASP A 63 2.70 6.73 7.92
N SER A 64 1.82 7.61 7.42
CA SER A 64 0.70 7.27 6.53
C SER A 64 1.18 6.50 5.29
N ILE A 65 2.25 6.98 4.65
CA ILE A 65 2.88 6.30 3.50
C ILE A 65 3.40 4.91 3.89
N GLY A 66 4.06 4.79 5.04
CA GLY A 66 4.55 3.51 5.56
C GLY A 66 3.41 2.50 5.74
N HIS A 67 2.32 2.92 6.37
CA HIS A 67 1.14 2.11 6.57
C HIS A 67 0.48 1.68 5.25
N ILE A 68 0.28 2.61 4.31
CA ILE A 68 -0.31 2.29 3.00
C ILE A 68 0.58 1.28 2.24
N ARG A 69 1.90 1.50 2.23
CA ARG A 69 2.84 0.63 1.53
C ARG A 69 2.85 -0.79 2.10
N MET A 70 2.78 -0.93 3.42
CA MET A 70 2.70 -2.23 4.08
C MET A 70 1.44 -3.00 3.66
N ASN A 71 0.27 -2.33 3.67
CA ASN A 71 -1.00 -2.95 3.31
C ASN A 71 -1.09 -3.26 1.80
N LEU A 72 -0.54 -2.41 0.93
CA LEU A 72 -0.37 -2.69 -0.50
C LEU A 72 0.48 -3.94 -0.73
N SER A 73 1.61 -4.07 -0.01
CA SER A 73 2.47 -5.25 -0.12
C SER A 73 1.73 -6.51 0.29
N GLN A 74 1.00 -6.51 1.41
CA GLN A 74 0.19 -7.63 1.85
C GLN A 74 -0.86 -8.02 0.79
N SER A 75 -1.56 -7.03 0.24
CA SER A 75 -2.56 -7.24 -0.82
C SER A 75 -1.97 -7.85 -2.08
N ASN A 76 -0.84 -7.32 -2.55
CA ASN A 76 -0.16 -7.82 -3.75
C ASN A 76 0.36 -9.26 -3.56
N SER A 77 0.90 -9.58 -2.39
CA SER A 77 1.32 -10.94 -2.06
C SER A 77 0.13 -11.89 -2.03
N TYR A 78 -0.98 -11.50 -1.40
CA TYR A 78 -2.19 -12.33 -1.34
C TYR A 78 -2.77 -12.60 -2.73
N VAL A 79 -2.89 -11.58 -3.58
CA VAL A 79 -3.34 -11.73 -4.99
C VAL A 79 -2.41 -12.65 -5.78
N THR A 80 -1.09 -12.55 -5.56
CA THR A 80 -0.10 -13.43 -6.19
C THR A 80 -0.33 -14.89 -5.78
N CYS A 81 -0.57 -15.14 -4.49
CA CYS A 81 -0.88 -16.49 -4.00
C CYS A 81 -2.20 -17.03 -4.56
N LEU A 82 -3.26 -16.21 -4.65
CA LEU A 82 -4.53 -16.61 -5.26
C LEU A 82 -4.35 -17.02 -6.73
N LEU A 83 -3.58 -16.24 -7.49
CA LEU A 83 -3.28 -16.55 -8.89
C LEU A 83 -2.49 -17.85 -9.03
N ALA A 84 -1.54 -18.09 -8.13
CA ALA A 84 -0.75 -19.33 -8.11
C ALA A 84 -1.60 -20.55 -7.71
N GLN A 85 -2.57 -20.38 -6.80
CA GLN A 85 -3.45 -21.46 -6.35
C GLN A 85 -4.48 -21.87 -7.41
N ASN A 86 -5.04 -20.92 -8.17
CA ASN A 86 -5.99 -21.22 -9.23
C ASN A 86 -5.92 -20.20 -10.38
N THR A 87 -5.20 -20.56 -11.44
CA THR A 87 -5.06 -19.73 -12.65
C THR A 87 -6.35 -19.56 -13.45
N LYS A 88 -7.39 -20.35 -13.17
CA LYS A 88 -8.71 -20.28 -13.83
C LYS A 88 -9.73 -19.45 -13.05
N ASP A 89 -9.37 -18.96 -11.87
CA ASP A 89 -10.25 -18.11 -11.06
C ASP A 89 -10.50 -16.76 -11.74
N GLN A 90 -11.72 -16.54 -12.21
CA GLN A 90 -12.12 -15.34 -12.94
C GLN A 90 -12.24 -14.10 -12.04
N ASN A 91 -12.27 -14.25 -10.72
CA ASN A 91 -12.36 -13.14 -9.79
C ASN A 91 -10.99 -12.49 -9.54
N VAL A 92 -9.90 -13.29 -9.60
CA VAL A 92 -8.54 -12.82 -9.30
C VAL A 92 -8.07 -11.70 -10.23
N PRO A 93 -8.31 -11.73 -11.56
CA PRO A 93 -8.00 -10.60 -12.45
C PRO A 93 -8.63 -9.28 -12.01
N LEU A 94 -9.92 -9.28 -11.63
CA LEU A 94 -10.63 -8.07 -11.19
C LEU A 94 -10.01 -7.47 -9.92
N ILE A 95 -9.67 -8.34 -8.97
CA ILE A 95 -9.01 -7.97 -7.71
C ILE A 95 -7.61 -7.40 -8.00
N ARG A 96 -6.86 -8.02 -8.91
CA ARG A 96 -5.53 -7.58 -9.33
C ARG A 96 -5.61 -6.19 -9.97
N ASP A 97 -6.54 -5.97 -10.87
CA ASP A 97 -6.70 -4.69 -11.57
C ASP A 97 -7.05 -3.57 -10.59
N LYS A 98 -7.94 -3.85 -9.63
CA LYS A 98 -8.27 -2.91 -8.54
C LYS A 98 -7.04 -2.58 -7.69
N THR A 99 -6.28 -3.59 -7.27
CA THR A 99 -5.07 -3.40 -6.46
C THR A 99 -4.00 -2.63 -7.22
N ALA A 100 -3.83 -2.90 -8.52
CA ALA A 100 -2.91 -2.19 -9.40
C ALA A 100 -3.29 -0.71 -9.56
N SER A 101 -4.59 -0.40 -9.70
CA SER A 101 -5.09 0.97 -9.75
C SER A 101 -4.78 1.74 -8.46
N ILE A 102 -5.01 1.14 -7.29
CA ILE A 102 -4.69 1.73 -5.99
C ILE A 102 -3.17 1.97 -5.88
N ASN A 103 -2.35 1.00 -6.28
CA ASN A 103 -0.90 1.12 -6.27
C ASN A 103 -0.41 2.28 -7.15
N ALA A 104 -0.95 2.42 -8.37
CA ALA A 104 -0.57 3.52 -9.27
C ALA A 104 -0.89 4.91 -8.68
N ARG A 105 -2.04 5.03 -8.02
CA ARG A 105 -2.45 6.25 -7.30
C ARG A 105 -1.52 6.56 -6.14
N PHE A 106 -1.22 5.56 -5.31
CA PHE A 106 -0.25 5.68 -4.22
C PHE A 106 1.13 6.13 -4.71
N GLU A 107 1.66 5.51 -5.77
CA GLU A 107 2.96 5.89 -6.34
C GLU A 107 2.96 7.35 -6.87
N THR A 108 1.83 7.80 -7.42
CA THR A 108 1.67 9.20 -7.84
C THR A 108 1.69 10.16 -6.64
N ALA A 109 0.98 9.81 -5.56
CA ALA A 109 0.98 10.56 -4.31
C ALA A 109 2.38 10.61 -3.67
N LEU A 110 3.09 9.48 -3.63
CA LEU A 110 4.45 9.39 -3.12
C LEU A 110 5.42 10.29 -3.90
N LYS A 111 5.37 10.25 -5.24
CA LYS A 111 6.18 11.14 -6.10
C LYS A 111 5.87 12.61 -5.87
N LYS A 112 4.60 12.95 -5.64
CA LYS A 112 4.19 14.32 -5.31
C LYS A 112 4.84 14.77 -4.00
N LEU A 113 4.78 13.95 -2.94
CA LEU A 113 5.44 14.28 -1.68
C LEU A 113 6.96 14.44 -1.86
N GLN A 114 7.61 13.51 -2.56
CA GLN A 114 9.05 13.61 -2.86
C GLN A 114 9.38 14.93 -3.56
N SER A 115 8.58 15.34 -4.55
CA SER A 115 8.78 16.62 -5.25
C SER A 115 8.59 17.84 -4.34
N ILE A 116 7.63 17.80 -3.41
CA ILE A 116 7.41 18.88 -2.43
C ILE A 116 8.60 18.99 -1.48
N LEU A 117 9.07 17.86 -0.94
CA LEU A 117 10.17 17.81 0.03
C LEU A 117 11.52 18.19 -0.59
N LEU A 118 11.78 17.84 -1.86
CA LEU A 118 13.01 18.22 -2.57
C LEU A 118 13.15 19.74 -2.77
N LYS A 119 12.05 20.51 -2.70
CA LYS A 119 12.06 21.97 -2.80
C LYS A 119 12.35 22.66 -1.46
N THR A 120 12.44 21.90 -0.37
CA THR A 120 12.74 22.44 0.95
C THR A 120 14.21 22.86 1.01
N GLU A 121 14.50 24.07 1.48
CA GLU A 121 15.89 24.54 1.65
C GLU A 121 16.64 23.71 2.70
N TYR A 122 17.92 23.43 2.46
CA TYR A 122 18.78 22.59 3.33
C TYR A 122 18.86 23.10 4.77
N GLU A 123 18.76 24.42 5.00
CA GLU A 123 18.83 25.01 6.35
C GLU A 123 17.68 24.56 7.25
N ILE A 124 16.54 24.17 6.67
CA ILE A 124 15.33 23.79 7.42
C ILE A 124 15.44 22.34 7.95
N MET A 125 16.27 21.49 7.33
CA MET A 125 16.41 20.08 7.70
C MET A 125 17.47 19.82 8.80
N GLY A 126 18.15 20.86 9.30
CA GLY A 126 19.14 20.71 10.38
C GLY A 126 20.39 19.89 10.00
N ILE A 127 20.58 19.56 8.71
CA ILE A 127 21.77 18.87 8.22
C ILE A 127 22.86 19.93 8.02
N LYS A 128 23.74 20.09 9.02
CA LYS A 128 24.97 20.88 8.86
C LYS A 128 25.92 20.14 7.92
N GLN A 129 26.45 20.88 6.95
CA GLN A 129 27.43 20.44 5.96
C GLN A 129 28.75 20.01 6.61
#